data_AF-A0A3N5R0H4-F1
#
_entry.id   AF-A0A3N5R0H4-F1
#
_cell.length_a   1.000
_cell.length_b   1.000
_cell.length_c   1.000
_cell.angle_alpha   90.00
_cell.angle_beta   90.00
_cell.angle_gamma   90.00
#
_symmetry.space_group_name_H-M   'P 1'
#
loop_
_entity.id
_entity.type
_entity.pdbx_description
1 polymer ?
#
loop_
_entity_poly.entity_id
_entity_poly.type
_entity_poly.pdbx_seq_one_letter_code
_entity_poly.pdbx_strand_id
1 'polypeptide(L)'
;MSRQNIILQIYGYIICIITITTFLFGSYNLAESISDRSGLKIPSSTFASYENYKEDLMNNILEKFNCDEIKSNIKPYIPTDDEMIKMFENEKQIDLARDRHRNTKEIISKSVLVLLSIVIFLFHWKFTRKSSITTP
;
A
#
# COMPACT_ATOMS: atom_id res chain seq x y z
N MET A 1 25.43 -40.96 10.50
CA MET A 1 24.20 -40.13 10.46
C MET A 1 23.15 -40.86 9.64
N SER A 2 21.98 -41.15 10.20
CA SER A 2 20.87 -41.76 9.44
C SER A 2 20.36 -40.77 8.40
N ARG A 3 19.89 -41.27 7.24
CA ARG A 3 19.37 -40.42 6.14
C ARG A 3 18.25 -39.47 6.61
N GLN A 4 17.52 -39.84 7.65
CA GLN A 4 16.47 -39.02 8.26
C GLN A 4 16.99 -37.70 8.88
N ASN A 5 18.19 -37.69 9.49
CA ASN A 5 18.73 -36.49 10.13
C ASN A 5 19.18 -35.44 9.09
N ILE A 6 19.69 -35.89 7.94
CA ILE A 6 20.10 -35.01 6.84
C ILE A 6 18.88 -34.31 6.23
N ILE A 7 17.81 -35.06 6.02
CA ILE A 7 16.56 -34.53 5.49
C ILE A 7 16.01 -33.44 6.43
N LEU A 8 15.98 -33.71 7.74
CA LEU A 8 15.50 -32.74 8.74
C LEU A 8 16.34 -31.44 8.76
N GLN A 9 17.67 -31.55 8.64
CA GLN A 9 18.56 -30.39 8.58
C GLN A 9 18.32 -29.54 7.34
N ILE A 10 18.18 -30.16 6.16
CA ILE A 10 17.91 -29.46 4.90
C ILE A 10 16.57 -28.71 4.97
N TYR A 11 15.51 -29.36 5.49
CA TYR A 11 14.22 -28.69 5.69
C TYR A 11 14.35 -27.48 6.62
N GLY A 12 15.14 -27.58 7.68
CA GLY A 12 15.40 -26.45 8.58
C GLY A 12 16.06 -25.26 7.87
N TYR A 13 17.10 -25.52 7.07
CA TYR A 13 17.78 -24.46 6.29
C TYR A 13 16.86 -23.79 5.27
N ILE A 14 16.05 -24.57 4.55
CA ILE A 14 15.11 -24.03 3.56
C ILE A 14 14.09 -23.10 4.22
N ILE A 15 13.49 -23.54 5.33
CA ILE A 15 12.52 -22.72 6.08
C ILE A 15 13.19 -21.45 6.63
N CYS A 16 14.43 -21.56 7.12
CA CYS A 16 15.18 -20.41 7.61
C CYS A 16 15.43 -19.38 6.51
N ILE A 17 15.87 -19.81 5.32
CA ILE A 17 16.08 -18.93 4.16
C ILE A 17 14.77 -18.24 3.76
N ILE A 18 13.67 -18.98 3.63
CA ILE A 18 12.35 -18.42 3.28
C ILE A 18 11.90 -17.39 4.31
N THR A 19 12.13 -17.65 5.59
CA THR A 19 11.76 -16.74 6.68
C THR A 19 12.57 -15.44 6.61
N ILE A 20 13.88 -15.54 6.40
CA ILE A 20 14.77 -14.38 6.29
C ILE A 20 14.42 -13.53 5.07
N THR A 21 14.20 -14.14 3.91
CA THR A 21 13.82 -13.39 2.69
C THR A 21 12.47 -12.71 2.87
N THR A 22 11.47 -13.42 3.41
CA THR A 22 10.15 -12.84 3.71
C THR A 22 10.26 -11.69 4.71
N PHE A 23 11.07 -11.84 5.75
CA PHE A 23 11.31 -10.79 6.74
C PHE A 23 11.98 -9.55 6.13
N LEU A 24 13.00 -9.72 5.29
CA LEU A 24 13.69 -8.61 4.61
C LEU A 24 12.74 -7.87 3.66
N PHE A 25 12.00 -8.60 2.81
CA PHE A 25 11.00 -8.00 1.93
C PHE A 25 9.90 -7.30 2.73
N GLY A 26 9.38 -7.93 3.79
CA GLY A 26 8.38 -7.32 4.67
C GLY A 26 8.87 -6.02 5.31
N SER A 27 10.10 -6.01 5.80
CA SER A 27 10.72 -4.84 6.44
C SER A 27 10.97 -3.70 5.45
N TYR A 28 11.46 -3.99 4.24
CA TYR A 28 11.66 -3.00 3.18
C TYR A 28 10.34 -2.29 2.83
N ASN A 29 9.29 -3.07 2.59
CA ASN A 29 7.97 -2.53 2.27
C ASN A 29 7.37 -1.72 3.43
N LEU A 30 7.59 -2.16 4.68
CA LEU A 30 7.13 -1.42 5.84
C LEU A 30 7.85 -0.06 5.96
N ALA A 31 9.16 -0.02 5.68
CA ALA A 31 9.93 1.21 5.68
C ALA A 31 9.42 2.20 4.61
N GLU A 32 9.09 1.71 3.41
CA GLU A 32 8.48 2.52 2.35
C GLU A 32 7.13 3.10 2.78
N SER A 33 6.22 2.27 3.32
CA SER A 33 4.91 2.77 3.78
C SER A 33 5.01 3.78 4.93
N ILE A 34 6.02 3.65 5.80
CA ILE A 34 6.29 4.64 6.87
C ILE A 34 6.82 5.94 6.26
N SER A 35 7.73 5.86 5.28
CA SER A 35 8.23 7.03 4.57
C SER A 35 7.14 7.77 3.79
N ASP A 36 6.15 7.05 3.26
CA ASP A 36 5.03 7.68 2.57
C ASP A 36 4.12 8.42 3.56
N ARG A 37 4.00 7.92 4.79
CA ARG A 37 3.22 8.56 5.85
C ARG A 37 3.90 9.78 6.47
N SER A 38 5.23 9.86 6.45
CA SER A 38 5.96 11.01 7.00
C SER A 38 5.83 12.29 6.15
N GLY A 39 5.09 12.26 5.05
CA GLY A 39 4.84 13.42 4.19
C GLY A 39 6.06 13.84 3.39
N LEU A 40 7.09 12.99 3.32
CA LEU A 40 8.32 13.28 2.58
C LEU A 40 8.14 13.13 1.06
N LYS A 41 7.12 12.36 0.62
CA LYS A 41 6.75 12.27 -0.80
C LYS A 41 5.85 13.44 -1.17
N ILE A 42 6.29 14.19 -2.18
CA ILE A 42 5.52 15.24 -2.85
C ILE A 42 4.23 14.59 -3.37
N PRO A 43 3.04 15.14 -3.06
CA PRO A 43 1.77 14.56 -3.50
C PRO A 43 1.72 14.48 -5.03
N SER A 44 1.04 13.45 -5.54
CA SER A 44 0.89 13.22 -6.98
C SER A 44 0.30 14.45 -7.67
N SER A 45 0.86 14.78 -8.83
CA SER A 45 0.67 16.03 -9.59
C SER A 45 -0.77 16.40 -9.96
N THR A 46 -1.72 15.48 -9.82
CA THR A 46 -3.14 15.67 -10.16
C THR A 46 -3.81 16.78 -9.34
N PHE A 47 -3.39 17.00 -8.08
CA PHE A 47 -3.88 18.11 -7.24
C PHE A 47 -2.83 19.20 -7.02
N ALA A 48 -1.79 19.25 -7.86
CA ALA A 48 -0.71 20.23 -7.70
C ALA A 48 -1.19 21.68 -7.82
N SER A 49 -2.32 21.93 -8.49
CA SER A 49 -2.95 23.24 -8.60
C SER A 49 -4.46 23.15 -8.85
N TYR A 50 -5.21 24.11 -8.30
CA TYR A 50 -6.63 24.33 -8.61
C TYR A 50 -6.88 24.53 -10.11
N GLU A 51 -5.92 25.12 -10.82
CA GLU A 51 -6.01 25.37 -12.27
C GLU A 51 -6.08 24.06 -13.08
N ASN A 52 -5.28 23.05 -12.70
CA ASN A 52 -5.32 21.75 -13.37
C ASN A 52 -6.65 21.03 -13.13
N TYR A 53 -7.19 21.16 -11.92
CA TYR A 53 -8.51 20.62 -11.57
C TYR A 53 -9.62 21.29 -12.38
N LYS A 54 -9.57 22.62 -12.52
CA LYS A 54 -10.53 23.39 -13.30
C LYS A 54 -10.50 22.99 -14.78
N GLU A 55 -9.31 22.83 -15.36
CA GLU A 55 -9.15 22.37 -16.74
C GLU A 55 -9.72 20.97 -16.95
N ASP A 56 -9.42 20.02 -16.05
CA ASP A 56 -9.92 18.65 -16.12
C ASP A 56 -11.45 18.60 -15.95
N LEU A 57 -12.01 19.36 -15.01
CA LEU A 57 -13.46 19.48 -14.83
C LEU A 57 -14.13 20.00 -16.10
N MET A 58 -13.59 21.07 -16.69
CA MET A 58 -14.13 21.64 -17.93
C MET A 58 -14.02 20.66 -19.10
N ASN A 59 -12.91 19.94 -19.23
CA ASN A 59 -12.73 18.92 -20.26
C ASN A 59 -13.71 17.76 -20.09
N ASN A 60 -13.89 17.25 -18.87
CA ASN A 60 -14.86 16.19 -18.56
C ASN A 60 -16.31 16.62 -18.84
N ILE A 61 -16.63 17.88 -18.56
CA ILE A 61 -17.94 18.47 -18.86
C ILE A 61 -18.13 18.53 -20.39
N LEU A 62 -17.15 19.05 -21.13
CA LEU A 62 -17.18 19.13 -22.59
C LEU A 62 -17.25 17.75 -23.26
N GLU A 63 -16.51 16.76 -22.75
CA GLU A 63 -16.54 15.38 -23.26
C GLU A 63 -17.92 14.75 -23.07
N LYS A 64 -18.52 14.89 -21.87
CA LYS A 64 -19.89 14.43 -21.64
C LYS A 64 -20.90 15.06 -22.61
N PHE A 65 -20.74 16.35 -22.91
CA PHE A 65 -21.59 17.01 -23.90
C PHE A 65 -21.35 16.54 -25.35
N ASN A 66 -20.12 16.19 -25.70
CA ASN A 66 -19.80 15.65 -27.03
C ASN A 66 -20.29 14.21 -27.22
N CYS A 67 -20.40 13.43 -26.14
CA CYS A 67 -20.91 12.06 -26.19
C CYS A 67 -22.45 11.98 -26.15
N ASP A 68 -23.13 12.95 -25.54
CA ASP A 68 -24.59 13.00 -25.45
C ASP A 68 -25.21 13.79 -26.61
N GLU A 69 -25.19 13.20 -27.82
CA GLU A 69 -25.94 13.66 -29.00
C GLU A 69 -27.47 13.44 -28.86
N ILE A 70 -28.00 13.42 -27.62
CA ILE A 70 -29.42 13.22 -27.32
C ILE A 70 -29.98 14.45 -26.60
N LYS A 71 -30.41 15.41 -27.43
CA LYS A 71 -31.61 16.25 -27.25
C LYS A 71 -32.21 16.28 -25.84
N SER A 72 -31.78 17.20 -25.00
CA SER A 72 -32.70 17.82 -24.04
C SER A 72 -32.29 19.27 -23.79
N ASN A 73 -33.29 20.14 -23.62
CA ASN A 73 -33.19 21.59 -23.39
C ASN A 73 -32.48 21.98 -22.07
N ILE A 74 -31.64 21.12 -21.52
CA ILE A 74 -30.98 21.31 -20.24
C ILE A 74 -29.66 22.04 -20.51
N LYS A 75 -29.62 23.32 -20.14
CA LYS A 75 -28.37 24.08 -20.17
C LYS A 75 -27.35 23.40 -19.26
N PRO A 76 -26.09 23.25 -19.69
CA PRO A 76 -25.00 22.80 -18.84
C PRO A 76 -25.00 23.55 -17.51
N TYR A 77 -25.05 22.82 -16.40
CA TYR A 77 -24.73 23.43 -15.11
C TYR A 77 -23.23 23.69 -15.10
N ILE A 78 -22.85 24.97 -15.22
CA ILE A 78 -21.47 25.41 -15.04
C ILE A 78 -21.39 25.92 -13.60
N PRO A 79 -20.69 25.21 -12.70
CA PRO A 79 -20.55 25.65 -11.32
C PRO A 79 -19.89 27.03 -11.27
N THR A 80 -20.30 27.84 -10.29
CA THR A 80 -19.64 29.14 -10.07
C THR A 80 -18.21 28.91 -9.54
N ASP A 81 -17.28 29.85 -9.74
CA ASP A 81 -15.90 29.71 -9.23
C ASP A 81 -15.86 29.37 -7.71
N ASP A 82 -16.68 30.03 -6.89
CA ASP A 82 -16.79 29.73 -5.45
C ASP A 82 -17.24 28.30 -5.15
N GLU A 83 -18.07 27.73 -6.03
CA GLU A 83 -18.55 26.36 -5.91
C GLU A 83 -17.50 25.36 -6.37
N MET A 84 -16.78 25.66 -7.46
CA MET A 84 -15.65 24.86 -7.92
C MET A 84 -14.54 24.76 -6.86
N ILE A 85 -14.26 25.85 -6.14
CA ILE A 85 -13.31 25.86 -5.01
C ILE A 85 -13.79 24.91 -3.91
N LYS A 86 -15.09 24.91 -3.57
CA LYS A 86 -15.65 24.01 -2.56
C LYS A 86 -15.59 22.55 -3.00
N MET A 87 -15.89 22.28 -4.28
CA MET A 87 -15.78 20.93 -4.85
C MET A 87 -14.32 20.46 -4.82
N PHE A 88 -13.37 21.30 -5.22
CA PHE A 88 -11.93 21.02 -5.16
C PHE A 88 -11.45 20.68 -3.74
N GLU A 89 -11.78 21.52 -2.75
CA GLU A 89 -11.36 21.26 -1.37
C GLU A 89 -12.02 19.99 -0.80
N ASN A 90 -13.26 19.69 -1.19
CA ASN A 90 -13.92 18.46 -0.78
C ASN A 90 -13.24 17.22 -1.40
N GLU A 91 -12.98 17.23 -2.70
CA GLU A 91 -12.29 16.13 -3.39
C GLU A 91 -10.89 15.90 -2.83
N LYS A 92 -10.14 16.97 -2.58
CA LYS A 92 -8.84 16.91 -1.93
C LYS A 92 -8.91 16.25 -0.55
N GLN A 93 -9.92 16.56 0.25
CA GLN A 93 -10.13 15.91 1.55
C GLN A 93 -10.47 14.43 1.40
N ILE A 94 -11.32 14.08 0.42
CA ILE A 94 -11.69 12.69 0.13
C ILE A 94 -10.48 11.88 -0.30
N ASP A 95 -9.63 12.41 -1.17
CA ASP A 95 -8.45 11.72 -1.67
C ASP A 95 -7.38 11.57 -0.59
N LEU A 96 -7.16 12.61 0.22
CA LEU A 96 -6.32 12.48 1.42
C LEU A 96 -6.83 11.41 2.39
N ALA A 97 -8.15 11.31 2.58
CA ALA A 97 -8.75 10.28 3.41
C ALA A 97 -8.59 8.88 2.79
N ARG A 98 -8.73 8.76 1.47
CA ARG A 98 -8.55 7.52 0.72
C ARG A 98 -7.11 7.03 0.80
N ASP A 99 -6.13 7.91 0.61
CA ASP A 99 -4.71 7.59 0.72
C ASP A 99 -4.34 7.15 2.13
N ARG A 100 -4.84 7.85 3.15
CA ARG A 100 -4.64 7.44 4.55
C ARG A 100 -5.22 6.05 4.82
N HIS A 101 -6.40 5.75 4.32
CA HIS A 101 -7.04 4.45 4.52
C HIS A 101 -6.27 3.33 3.81
N ARG A 102 -5.88 3.56 2.55
CA ARG A 102 -5.06 2.62 1.78
C ARG A 102 -3.72 2.35 2.47
N ASN A 103 -2.98 3.39 2.83
CA ASN A 103 -1.68 3.27 3.49
C ASN A 103 -1.81 2.54 4.84
N THR A 104 -2.86 2.84 5.62
CA THR A 104 -3.10 2.16 6.90
C THR A 104 -3.35 0.66 6.70
N LYS A 105 -4.17 0.28 5.70
CA LYS A 105 -4.43 -1.12 5.38
C LYS A 105 -3.17 -1.86 4.94
N GLU A 106 -2.35 -1.23 4.10
CA GLU A 106 -1.08 -1.80 3.64
C GLU A 106 -0.09 -1.99 4.81
N ILE A 107 0.06 -0.99 5.68
CA ILE A 107 0.90 -1.07 6.89
C ILE A 107 0.45 -2.21 7.79
N ILE A 108 -0.86 -2.32 8.07
CA ILE A 108 -1.40 -3.39 8.93
C ILE A 108 -1.11 -4.75 8.31
N SER A 109 -1.41 -4.94 7.02
CA SER A 109 -1.21 -6.22 6.33
C SER A 109 0.26 -6.64 6.33
N LYS A 110 1.19 -5.71 6.07
CA LYS A 110 2.64 -5.97 6.05
C LYS A 110 3.17 -6.21 7.47
N SER A 111 2.68 -5.47 8.46
CA SER A 111 3.06 -5.62 9.86
C SER A 111 2.69 -7.00 10.43
N VAL A 112 1.48 -7.50 10.12
CA VAL A 112 1.05 -8.86 10.51
C VAL A 112 1.98 -9.92 9.92
N LEU A 113 2.38 -9.77 8.66
CA LEU A 113 3.30 -10.69 7.99
C LEU A 113 4.69 -10.69 8.68
N VAL A 114 5.23 -9.52 9.00
CA VAL A 114 6.50 -9.37 9.71
C VAL A 114 6.42 -10.02 11.10
N LEU A 115 5.34 -9.79 11.85
CA LEU A 115 5.13 -10.42 13.16
C LEU A 115 5.08 -11.94 13.06
N LEU A 116 4.37 -12.48 12.07
CA LEU A 116 4.31 -13.92 11.84
C LEU A 116 5.71 -14.48 11.50
N SER A 117 6.48 -13.81 10.64
CA SER A 117 7.86 -14.20 10.33
C SER A 117 8.76 -14.21 11.57
N ILE A 118 8.62 -13.23 12.47
CA ILE A 118 9.36 -13.19 13.74
C ILE A 118 8.99 -14.40 14.61
N VAL A 119 7.70 -14.72 14.75
CA VAL A 119 7.26 -15.87 15.57
C VAL A 119 7.82 -17.19 15.02
N ILE A 120 7.73 -17.41 13.71
CA ILE A 120 8.28 -18.61 13.05
C ILE A 120 9.80 -18.67 13.25
N PHE A 121 10.50 -17.55 13.09
CA PHE A 121 11.94 -17.47 13.30
C PHE A 121 12.34 -17.82 14.73
N LEU A 122 11.64 -17.27 15.74
CA LEU A 122 11.90 -17.57 17.15
C LEU A 122 11.63 -19.05 17.47
N PHE A 123 10.56 -19.62 16.92
CA PHE A 123 10.25 -21.03 17.11
C PHE A 123 11.33 -21.92 16.48
N HIS A 124 11.75 -21.60 15.26
CA HIS A 124 12.82 -22.29 14.56
C HIS A 124 14.15 -22.19 15.33
N TRP A 125 14.53 -20.99 15.78
CA TRP A 125 15.73 -20.73 16.59
C TRP A 125 15.74 -21.54 17.90
N LYS A 126 14.60 -21.59 18.59
CA LYS A 126 14.47 -22.37 19.82
C LYS A 126 14.61 -23.88 19.55
N PHE A 127 14.05 -24.37 18.44
CA PHE A 127 14.13 -25.77 18.06
C PHE A 127 15.56 -26.18 17.67
N THR A 128 16.22 -25.41 16.82
CA THR A 128 17.61 -25.69 16.39
C THR A 128 18.57 -25.68 17.57
N ARG A 129 18.44 -24.72 18.49
CA ARG A 129 19.26 -24.66 19.72
C ARG A 129 19.03 -25.84 20.65
N LYS A 130 17.82 -26.40 20.71
CA LYS A 130 17.55 -27.63 21.49
C LYS A 130 18.21 -28.85 20.85
N SER A 131 18.17 -28.95 19.51
CA SER A 131 18.80 -30.07 18.80
C SER A 131 20.33 -30.06 18.85
N SER A 132 20.98 -28.88 18.92
CA SER A 132 22.45 -28.79 19.00
C SER A 132 23.03 -29.21 20.37
N ILE A 133 22.21 -29.24 21.42
CA ILE A 133 22.63 -29.66 22.78
C ILE A 133 22.52 -31.18 22.96
N THR A 134 21.77 -31.87 22.10
CA THR A 134 21.46 -33.31 22.26
C THR A 134 22.35 -34.20 21.37
N THR A 135 23.50 -33.70 20.95
CA THR A 135 24.56 -34.51 20.31
C THR A 135 25.66 -34.78 21.33
N PRO A 136 25.70 -35.97 21.96
CA PRO A 136 26.88 -36.47 22.68
C PRO A 136 28.02 -36.82 21.73
#